data_AF-A0A4R2Z404-F1
#
_entry.id   AF-A0A4R2Z404-F1
#
_cell.length_a   1.000
_cell.length_b   1.000
_cell.length_c   1.000
_cell.angle_alpha   90.00
_cell.angle_beta   90.00
_cell.angle_gamma   90.00
#
_symmetry.space_group_name_H-M   'P 1'
#
loop_
_entity.id
_entity.type
_entity.pdbx_description
1 polymer ?
#
loop_
_entity_poly.entity_id
_entity_poly.type
_entity_poly.pdbx_seq_one_letter_code
_entity_poly.pdbx_strand_id
1 'polypeptide(L)'
;MPKGGVFFKVIKMILTATEKIVAFIIYYLFEFAFAPLMIFGPILCIIYIEPWPMKFVGIGAWLIFLYILYKVIDKITGRDKRNN
;
A
#
# COMPACT_ATOMS: atom_id res chain seq x y z
N MET A 1 2.97 35.15 26.57
CA MET A 1 2.69 33.87 25.87
C MET A 1 1.78 34.18 24.69
N PRO A 2 2.22 33.93 23.45
CA PRO A 2 1.88 32.65 22.81
C PRO A 2 3.02 32.15 21.89
N LYS A 3 3.82 31.18 22.35
CA LYS A 3 4.80 30.47 21.51
C LYS A 3 4.17 29.30 20.72
N GLY A 4 2.92 28.92 21.00
CA GLY A 4 2.29 27.71 20.46
C GLY A 4 2.06 27.68 18.94
N GLY A 5 1.85 28.83 18.29
CA GLY A 5 1.54 28.89 16.85
C GLY A 5 2.74 28.56 15.94
N VAL A 6 3.95 28.95 16.35
CA VAL A 6 5.18 28.68 15.58
C VAL A 6 5.58 27.21 15.70
N PHE A 7 5.53 26.66 16.92
CA PHE A 7 5.79 25.23 17.14
C PHE A 7 4.81 24.34 16.38
N PHE A 8 3.51 24.66 16.37
CA PHE A 8 2.53 23.90 15.60
C PHE A 8 2.81 23.93 14.09
N LYS A 9 3.26 25.08 13.57
CA LYS A 9 3.64 25.23 12.15
C LYS A 9 4.87 24.39 11.79
N VAL A 10 5.87 24.34 12.67
CA VAL A 10 7.08 23.52 12.49
C VAL A 10 6.75 22.04 12.56
N ILE A 11 5.96 21.61 13.56
CA ILE A 11 5.50 20.22 13.69
C ILE A 11 4.74 19.80 12.44
N LYS A 12 3.82 20.64 11.94
CA LYS A 12 3.07 20.35 10.72
C LYS A 12 3.98 20.21 9.49
N MET A 13 4.98 21.08 9.36
CA MET A 13 5.96 21.01 8.27
C MET A 13 6.81 19.73 8.34
N ILE A 14 7.27 19.34 9.53
CA ILE A 14 7.99 18.07 9.76
C ILE A 14 7.08 16.89 9.43
N LEU A 15 5.85 16.88 9.91
CA LEU A 15 4.89 15.80 9.66
C LEU A 15 4.64 15.60 8.16
N THR A 16 4.49 16.69 7.40
CA THR A 16 4.30 16.63 5.95
C THR A 16 5.55 16.14 5.21
N ALA A 17 6.75 16.45 5.72
CA ALA A 17 8.00 15.97 5.15
C ALA A 17 8.23 14.48 5.45
N THR A 18 7.96 14.05 6.69
CA THR A 18 8.01 12.66 7.10
C THR A 18 6.98 11.81 6.34
N GLU A 19 5.77 12.32 6.13
CA GLU A 19 4.74 11.64 5.34
C GLU A 19 5.19 11.34 3.91
N LYS A 20 5.91 12.27 3.27
CA LYS A 20 6.50 12.05 1.94
C LYS A 20 7.59 10.98 1.93
N ILE A 21 8.46 10.99 2.94
CA ILE A 21 9.54 9.99 3.06
C ILE A 21 8.95 8.61 3.32
N VAL A 22 7.96 8.53 4.21
CA VAL A 22 7.24 7.29 4.52
C VAL A 22 6.49 6.78 3.30
N ALA A 23 5.80 7.64 2.54
CA ALA A 23 5.15 7.26 1.30
C ALA A 23 6.16 6.70 0.26
N PHE A 24 7.33 7.30 0.16
CA PHE A 24 8.40 6.83 -0.74
C PHE A 24 8.95 5.46 -0.32
N ILE A 25 9.20 5.27 0.98
CA ILE A 25 9.68 3.99 1.51
C ILE A 25 8.62 2.91 1.31
N ILE A 26 7.35 3.19 1.66
CA ILE A 26 6.24 2.26 1.47
C ILE A 26 6.10 1.90 -0.01
N TYR A 27 6.24 2.86 -0.93
CA TYR A 27 6.17 2.59 -2.36
C TYR A 27 7.25 1.60 -2.82
N TYR A 28 8.52 1.85 -2.50
CA TYR A 28 9.62 0.95 -2.89
C TYR A 28 9.53 -0.42 -2.21
N LEU A 29 9.16 -0.43 -0.92
CA LEU A 29 8.98 -1.67 -0.18
C LEU A 29 7.82 -2.49 -0.77
N PHE A 30 6.73 -1.81 -1.13
CA PHE A 30 5.57 -2.43 -1.74
C PHE A 30 5.86 -2.91 -3.16
N GLU A 31 6.54 -2.12 -3.99
CA GLU A 31 6.93 -2.54 -5.35
C GLU A 31 7.75 -3.83 -5.32
N PHE A 32 8.70 -3.93 -4.39
CA PHE A 32 9.49 -5.14 -4.20
C PHE A 32 8.68 -6.29 -3.58
N ALA A 33 7.84 -6.00 -2.58
CA ALA A 33 7.06 -7.01 -1.86
C ALA A 33 5.83 -7.49 -2.64
N PHE A 34 5.35 -6.73 -3.63
CA PHE A 34 4.16 -7.07 -4.41
C PHE A 34 4.34 -8.36 -5.20
N ALA A 35 5.51 -8.55 -5.83
CA ALA A 35 5.83 -9.76 -6.57
C ALA A 35 5.80 -11.04 -5.69
N PRO A 36 6.48 -11.09 -4.53
CA PRO A 36 6.34 -12.22 -3.63
C PRO A 36 4.94 -12.32 -3.02
N LEU A 37 4.25 -11.22 -2.67
CA LEU A 37 2.86 -11.28 -2.17
C LEU A 37 1.88 -11.91 -3.18
N MET A 38 2.07 -11.62 -4.47
CA MET A 38 1.29 -12.22 -5.56
C MET A 38 1.49 -13.73 -5.66
N ILE A 39 2.67 -14.25 -5.26
CA ILE A 39 3.00 -15.68 -5.32
C ILE A 39 2.60 -16.39 -4.02
N PHE A 40 2.92 -15.80 -2.86
CA PHE A 40 2.63 -16.40 -1.55
C PHE A 40 1.15 -16.43 -1.22
N GLY A 41 0.36 -15.45 -1.65
CA GLY A 41 -1.07 -15.41 -1.38
C GLY A 41 -1.86 -16.62 -1.93
N PRO A 42 -1.73 -16.94 -3.22
CA PRO A 42 -2.34 -18.14 -3.79
C PRO A 42 -1.85 -19.42 -3.14
N ILE A 43 -0.56 -19.52 -2.81
CA ILE A 43 0.03 -20.67 -2.12
C ILE A 43 -0.62 -20.86 -0.74
N LEU A 44 -0.78 -19.79 0.03
CA LEU A 44 -1.47 -19.82 1.33
C LEU A 44 -2.94 -20.21 1.18
N CYS A 45 -3.64 -19.70 0.16
CA CYS A 45 -5.04 -20.08 -0.12
C CYS A 45 -5.18 -21.56 -0.47
N ILE A 46 -4.19 -22.15 -1.15
CA ILE A 46 -4.19 -23.59 -1.51
C ILE A 46 -3.98 -24.47 -0.27
N ILE A 47 -3.14 -24.02 0.67
CA ILE A 47 -2.78 -24.76 1.89
C ILE A 47 -3.88 -24.67 2.96
N TYR A 48 -4.48 -23.49 3.17
CA TYR A 48 -5.37 -23.24 4.32
C TYR A 48 -6.88 -23.46 4.06
N ILE A 49 -7.34 -23.48 2.81
CA ILE A 49 -8.79 -23.56 2.50
C ILE A 49 -9.17 -25.00 2.12
N GLU A 50 -9.86 -25.73 3.00
CA GLU A 50 -10.10 -27.18 2.84
C GLU A 50 -11.28 -27.64 1.94
N PRO A 51 -12.24 -26.80 1.51
CA PRO A 51 -13.11 -27.17 0.38
C PRO A 51 -12.58 -26.65 -0.97
N TRP A 52 -12.40 -27.57 -1.92
CA TRP A 52 -11.90 -27.32 -3.28
C TRP A 52 -12.47 -26.07 -4.00
N PRO A 53 -13.80 -25.80 -4.01
CA PRO A 53 -14.35 -24.62 -4.68
C PRO A 53 -14.02 -23.30 -3.98
N MET A 54 -13.84 -23.30 -2.66
CA MET A 54 -13.51 -22.07 -1.93
C MET A 54 -12.06 -21.63 -2.17
N LYS A 55 -11.16 -22.54 -2.58
CA LYS A 55 -9.76 -22.20 -2.93
C LYS A 55 -9.70 -21.15 -4.04
N PHE A 56 -10.52 -21.31 -5.08
CA PHE A 56 -10.59 -20.37 -6.21
C PHE A 56 -11.18 -19.03 -5.78
N VAL A 57 -12.15 -19.03 -4.88
CA VAL A 57 -12.72 -17.80 -4.30
C VAL A 57 -11.66 -17.07 -3.48
N GLY A 58 -10.87 -17.79 -2.67
CA GLY A 58 -9.76 -17.22 -1.91
C GLY A 58 -8.68 -16.61 -2.80
N ILE A 59 -8.26 -17.31 -3.84
CA ILE A 59 -7.28 -16.81 -4.82
C ILE A 59 -7.85 -15.58 -5.57
N GLY A 60 -9.11 -15.63 -6.01
CA GLY A 60 -9.78 -14.52 -6.68
C GLY A 60 -9.90 -13.29 -5.79
N ALA A 61 -10.34 -13.48 -4.54
CA ALA A 61 -10.42 -12.40 -3.56
C ALA A 61 -9.05 -11.80 -3.24
N TRP A 62 -8.00 -12.63 -3.14
CA TRP A 62 -6.63 -12.17 -2.93
C TRP A 62 -6.11 -11.31 -4.08
N LEU A 63 -6.35 -11.73 -5.33
CA LEU A 63 -5.97 -10.96 -6.51
C LEU A 63 -6.73 -9.64 -6.61
N ILE A 64 -8.03 -9.63 -6.30
CA ILE A 64 -8.84 -8.40 -6.24
C ILE A 64 -8.30 -7.45 -5.16
N PHE A 65 -7.97 -7.99 -3.99
CA PHE A 65 -7.37 -7.21 -2.90
C PHE A 65 -6.05 -6.57 -3.31
N LEU A 66 -5.14 -7.35 -3.91
CA LEU A 66 -3.86 -6.83 -4.41
C LEU A 66 -4.04 -5.79 -5.52
N TYR A 67 -5.02 -5.98 -6.42
CA TYR A 67 -5.33 -5.00 -7.47
C TYR A 67 -5.80 -3.66 -6.89
N ILE A 68 -6.70 -3.70 -5.90
CA ILE A 68 -7.17 -2.48 -5.22
C ILE A 68 -6.00 -1.80 -4.50
N LEU A 69 -5.17 -2.57 -3.79
CA LEU A 69 -4.04 -2.05 -3.06
C LEU A 69 -3.00 -1.40 -3.99
N TYR A 70 -2.70 -2.05 -5.13
CA TYR A 70 -1.84 -1.49 -6.16
C TYR A 70 -2.42 -0.18 -6.72
N LYS A 71 -3.73 -0.15 -7.02
CA LYS A 71 -4.41 1.05 -7.53
C LYS A 71 -4.41 2.21 -6.53
N VAL A 72 -4.56 1.91 -5.24
CA VAL A 72 -4.48 2.91 -4.16
C VAL A 72 -3.06 3.47 -4.07
N ILE A 73 -2.05 2.61 -4.14
CA ILE A 73 -0.65 3.03 -4.08
C ILE A 73 -0.28 3.85 -5.31
N ASP A 74 -0.69 3.44 -6.51
CA ASP A 74 -0.47 4.22 -7.74
C ASP A 74 -1.12 5.62 -7.66
N LYS A 75 -2.33 5.70 -7.10
CA LYS A 75 -3.04 6.96 -6.84
C LYS A 75 -2.34 7.85 -5.80
N ILE A 76 -1.79 7.26 -4.73
CA ILE A 76 -1.05 8.00 -3.69
C ILE A 76 0.30 8.48 -4.21
N THR A 77 0.98 7.66 -4.99
CA THR A 77 2.27 7.99 -5.62
C THR A 77 2.11 9.02 -6.74
N GLY A 78 0.88 9.27 -7.22
CA GLY A 78 0.58 10.37 -8.13
C GLY A 78 1.19 10.17 -9.52
N ARG A 79 1.36 8.92 -9.96
CA ARG A 79 1.91 8.61 -11.30
C ARG A 79 0.95 8.94 -12.45
N ASP A 80 -0.28 9.33 -12.14
CA ASP A 80 -1.28 9.86 -13.08
C ASP A 80 -0.82 11.21 -13.72
N LYS A 81 0.02 11.99 -13.03
CA LYS A 81 0.43 13.32 -13.54
C LYS A 81 1.54 13.32 -14.59
N ARG A 82 2.10 12.17 -14.98
CA ARG A 82 3.21 12.11 -15.95
C ARG A 82 2.77 11.78 -17.39
N ASN A 83 1.50 11.47 -17.62
CA ASN A 83 1.03 10.94 -18.91
C ASN A 83 -0.11 11.72 -19.58
N ASN A 84 -0.37 12.97 -19.18
CA ASN A 84 -1.25 13.86 -19.93
C ASN A 84 -0.72 15.30 -19.97
#